data_AF-A0A3M0L765-F1
#
_entry.id   AF-A0A3M0L765-F1
#
_cell.length_a   1.000
_cell.length_b   1.000
_cell.length_c   1.000
_cell.angle_alpha   90.00
_cell.angle_beta   90.00
_cell.angle_gamma   90.00
#
_symmetry.space_group_name_H-M   'P 1'
#
loop_
_entity.id
_entity.type
_entity.pdbx_description
1 polymer ?
#
loop_
_entity_poly.entity_id
_entity_poly.type
_entity_poly.pdbx_seq_one_letter_code
_entity_poly.pdbx_strand_id
1 'polypeptide(L)'
;MVANALWGWLNRWKKANRQRRGKPIWAAEIWQDTTARVEKLTVKVRHVDAHLSKSQANEEHHNNEQVDKAAKVKVSQVDLDWQHKGEVFLARWAHDASGHQGRDATYRWACDRGVDLTMDNISQVIHNCETCAAIKQAK
;
A
#
# COMPACT_ATOMS: atom_id res chain seq x y z
N MET A 1 -7.73 13.98 -15.09
CA MET A 1 -7.88 14.76 -13.82
C MET A 1 -6.61 15.53 -13.46
N VAL A 2 -5.43 14.89 -13.44
CA VAL A 2 -4.16 15.51 -13.01
C VAL A 2 -3.69 16.64 -13.94
N ALA A 3 -3.68 16.42 -15.26
CA ALA A 3 -3.24 17.44 -16.22
C ALA A 3 -4.05 18.75 -16.12
N ASN A 4 -5.37 18.66 -16.03
CA ASN A 4 -6.25 19.83 -15.84
C ASN A 4 -5.98 20.54 -14.51
N ALA A 5 -5.70 19.79 -13.45
CA ALA A 5 -5.39 20.36 -12.15
C ALA A 5 -4.07 21.15 -12.19
N LEU A 6 -3.01 20.55 -12.73
CA LEU A 6 -1.69 21.16 -12.90
C LEU A 6 -1.73 22.39 -13.82
N TRP A 7 -2.45 22.29 -14.94
CA TRP A 7 -2.51 23.36 -15.94
C TRP A 7 -3.37 24.54 -15.50
N GLY A 8 -4.53 24.30 -14.88
CA GLY A 8 -5.56 25.34 -14.72
C GLY A 8 -6.12 25.54 -13.32
N TRP A 9 -5.97 24.57 -12.41
CA TRP A 9 -6.68 24.61 -11.12
C TRP A 9 -5.80 24.89 -9.91
N LEU A 10 -4.51 24.53 -9.92
CA LEU A 10 -3.61 24.71 -8.77
C LEU A 10 -3.63 26.13 -8.21
N ASN A 11 -3.52 27.13 -9.09
CA ASN A 11 -3.56 28.54 -8.71
C ASN A 11 -4.93 28.96 -8.13
N ARG A 12 -6.03 28.45 -8.68
CA ARG A 12 -7.38 28.74 -8.19
C ARG A 12 -7.60 28.11 -6.81
N TRP A 13 -7.19 26.86 -6.63
CA TRP A 13 -7.26 26.17 -5.35
C TRP A 13 -6.36 26.80 -4.30
N LYS A 14 -5.19 27.34 -4.68
CA LYS A 14 -4.31 28.06 -3.74
C LYS A 14 -5.01 29.30 -3.20
N LYS A 15 -5.63 30.09 -4.08
CA LYS A 15 -6.38 31.30 -3.70
C LYS A 15 -7.63 30.99 -2.87
N ALA A 16 -8.27 29.87 -3.11
CA ALA A 16 -9.45 29.43 -2.37
C ALA A 16 -9.11 28.63 -1.09
N ASN A 17 -7.89 28.73 -0.57
CA ASN A 17 -7.40 27.99 0.59
C ASN A 17 -7.69 26.48 0.54
N ARG A 18 -7.47 25.87 -0.63
CA ARG A 18 -7.74 24.45 -0.94
C ARG A 18 -9.20 24.03 -0.73
N GLN A 19 -10.14 24.97 -0.84
CA GLN A 19 -11.57 24.69 -0.75
C GLN A 19 -12.29 24.96 -2.07
N ARG A 20 -13.39 24.23 -2.28
CA ARG A 20 -14.38 24.48 -3.33
C ARG A 20 -15.76 24.49 -2.69
N ARG A 21 -16.46 25.62 -2.78
CA ARG A 21 -17.80 25.80 -2.16
C ARG A 21 -17.80 25.48 -0.65
N GLY A 22 -16.78 25.92 0.08
CA GLY A 22 -16.64 25.70 1.53
C GLY A 22 -16.23 24.29 1.95
N LYS A 23 -16.02 23.35 1.01
CA LYS A 23 -15.51 22.00 1.32
C LYS A 23 -14.06 21.85 0.88
N PRO A 24 -13.22 21.12 1.63
CA PRO A 24 -11.86 20.81 1.18
C PRO A 24 -11.88 20.06 -0.14
N ILE A 25 -10.94 20.37 -1.03
CA ILE A 25 -10.74 19.60 -2.25
C ILE A 25 -10.24 18.19 -1.91
N TRP A 26 -10.59 17.20 -2.72
CA TRP A 26 -10.09 15.84 -2.55
C TRP A 26 -8.56 15.82 -2.61
N ALA A 27 -7.93 15.08 -1.69
CA ALA A 27 -6.48 15.01 -1.52
C ALA A 27 -5.78 16.39 -1.43
N ALA A 28 -6.38 17.33 -0.69
CA ALA A 28 -5.87 18.69 -0.53
C ALA A 28 -4.38 18.76 -0.14
N GLU A 29 -3.94 17.88 0.76
CA GLU A 29 -2.54 17.79 1.21
C GLU A 29 -1.59 17.38 0.07
N ILE A 30 -1.96 16.36 -0.72
CA ILE A 30 -1.18 15.92 -1.89
C ILE A 30 -1.06 17.07 -2.90
N TRP A 31 -2.16 17.78 -3.16
CA TRP A 31 -2.14 18.94 -4.06
C TRP A 31 -1.31 20.11 -3.51
N GLN A 32 -1.27 20.29 -2.20
CA GLN A 32 -0.45 21.32 -1.56
C GLN A 32 1.04 21.02 -1.71
N ASP A 33 1.48 19.79 -1.41
CA ASP A 33 2.86 19.35 -1.62
C ASP A 33 3.25 19.44 -3.11
N THR A 34 2.38 18.96 -3.99
CA THR A 34 2.59 19.05 -5.45
C THR A 34 2.75 20.50 -5.90
N THR A 35 1.91 21.43 -5.41
CA THR A 35 2.04 22.86 -5.73
C THR A 35 3.40 23.40 -5.29
N ALA A 36 3.83 23.09 -4.06
CA ALA A 36 5.10 23.58 -3.53
C ALA A 36 6.33 23.09 -4.31
N ARG A 37 6.25 21.89 -4.88
CA ARG A 37 7.31 21.32 -5.74
C ARG A 37 7.29 21.92 -7.14
N VAL A 38 6.10 22.00 -7.76
CA VAL A 38 5.93 22.49 -9.14
C VAL A 38 6.20 23.99 -9.25
N GLU A 39 5.90 24.80 -8.23
CA GLU A 39 6.20 26.25 -8.23
C GLU A 39 7.69 26.57 -8.35
N LYS A 40 8.58 25.63 -8.02
CA LYS A 40 10.04 25.79 -8.10
C LYS A 40 10.62 25.30 -9.42
N LEU A 41 9.79 24.77 -10.33
CA LEU A 41 10.24 24.10 -11.54
C LEU A 41 9.52 24.68 -12.77
N THR A 42 10.24 24.74 -13.89
CA THR A 42 9.61 24.98 -15.19
C THR A 42 8.99 23.69 -15.68
N VAL A 43 7.68 23.52 -15.49
CA VAL A 43 6.95 22.30 -15.86
C VAL A 43 6.18 22.50 -17.16
N LYS A 44 6.34 21.57 -18.10
CA LYS A 44 5.48 21.40 -19.27
C LYS A 44 4.56 20.22 -19.04
N VAL A 45 3.26 20.42 -19.16
CA VAL A 45 2.25 19.37 -18.95
C VAL A 45 1.73 18.91 -20.31
N ARG A 46 1.77 17.60 -20.55
CA ARG A 46 1.19 16.96 -21.73
C ARG A 46 0.30 15.80 -21.28
N HIS A 47 -0.77 15.57 -22.04
CA HIS A 47 -1.59 14.38 -21.87
C HIS A 47 -1.14 13.36 -22.92
N VAL A 48 -0.80 12.16 -22.46
CA VAL A 48 -0.50 11.01 -23.31
C VAL A 48 -1.72 10.09 -23.25
N ASP A 49 -2.23 9.69 -24.42
CA ASP A 49 -3.27 8.67 -24.50
C ASP A 49 -2.65 7.29 -24.20
N ALA A 50 -3.24 6.58 -23.25
CA ALA A 50 -2.73 5.29 -22.77
C ALA A 50 -3.16 4.10 -23.66
N HIS A 51 -4.04 4.31 -24.63
CA HIS A 51 -4.59 3.25 -25.47
C HIS A 51 -4.00 3.23 -26.89
N LEU A 52 -2.87 3.90 -27.12
CA LEU A 52 -2.25 3.89 -28.44
C LEU A 52 -1.76 2.47 -28.79
N SER A 53 -1.95 2.08 -30.05
CA SER A 53 -1.38 0.83 -30.54
C SER A 53 0.15 0.92 -30.54
N LYS A 54 0.84 -0.23 -30.39
CA LYS A 54 2.31 -0.28 -30.40
C LYS A 54 2.93 0.33 -31.67
N SER A 55 2.21 0.29 -32.80
CA SER A 55 2.63 0.88 -34.08
C SER A 55 2.56 2.41 -34.12
N GLN A 56 1.86 3.04 -33.17
CA GLN A 56 1.68 4.49 -33.06
C GLN A 56 2.35 5.06 -31.79
N ALA A 57 3.01 4.20 -31.00
CA ALA A 57 3.65 4.59 -29.75
C ALA A 57 4.86 5.50 -30.03
N ASN A 58 4.84 6.70 -29.47
CA ASN A 58 5.97 7.62 -29.46
C ASN A 58 6.81 7.44 -28.17
N GLU A 59 7.90 8.19 -28.04
CA GLU A 59 8.76 8.14 -26.86
C GLU A 59 8.01 8.49 -25.56
N GLU A 60 7.10 9.47 -25.60
CA GLU A 60 6.27 9.84 -24.45
C GLU A 60 5.38 8.68 -23.98
N HIS A 61 4.81 7.91 -24.92
CA HIS A 61 4.03 6.71 -24.63
C HIS A 61 4.89 5.62 -24.01
N HIS A 62 6.09 5.38 -24.56
CA HIS A 62 7.02 4.39 -24.01
C HIS A 62 7.44 4.73 -22.58
N ASN A 63 7.74 6.00 -22.31
CA ASN A 63 8.07 6.47 -20.97
C ASN A 63 6.88 6.32 -20.00
N ASN A 64 5.66 6.62 -20.46
CA ASN A 64 4.45 6.42 -19.66
C ASN A 64 4.22 4.93 -19.33
N GLU A 65 4.41 4.02 -20.28
CA GLU A 65 4.33 2.57 -20.02
C GLU A 65 5.36 2.10 -18.99
N GLN A 66 6.59 2.60 -19.05
CA GLN A 66 7.62 2.26 -18.07
C GLN A 66 7.24 2.71 -16.67
N VAL A 67 6.74 3.95 -16.53
CA VAL A 67 6.28 4.49 -15.25
C VAL A 67 5.06 3.72 -14.73
N ASP A 68 4.11 3.34 -15.59
CA ASP A 68 2.96 2.51 -15.22
C ASP A 68 3.40 1.12 -14.71
N LYS A 69 4.34 0.46 -15.37
CA LYS A 69 4.91 -0.82 -14.90
C LYS A 69 5.58 -0.65 -13.54
N ALA A 70 6.39 0.38 -13.36
CA ALA A 70 7.04 0.65 -12.08
C ALA A 70 6.03 0.95 -10.96
N ALA A 71 4.97 1.70 -11.26
CA ALA A 71 3.89 1.98 -10.32
C ALA A 71 3.15 0.70 -9.92
N LYS A 72 2.83 -0.18 -10.88
CA LYS A 72 2.20 -1.48 -10.61
C LYS A 72 3.06 -2.36 -9.71
N VAL A 73 4.37 -2.45 -9.95
CA VAL A 73 5.29 -3.21 -9.09
C VAL A 73 5.24 -2.69 -7.65
N LYS A 74 5.26 -1.36 -7.46
CA LYS A 74 5.20 -0.76 -6.12
C LYS A 74 3.86 -1.03 -5.42
N VAL A 75 2.74 -0.98 -6.15
CA VAL A 75 1.43 -1.34 -5.61
C VAL A 75 1.40 -2.81 -5.21
N SER A 76 1.86 -3.71 -6.07
CA SER A 76 1.96 -5.13 -5.75
C SER A 76 2.83 -5.41 -4.54
N GLN A 77 3.91 -4.65 -4.31
CA GLN A 77 4.73 -4.78 -3.11
C GLN A 77 3.97 -4.36 -1.84
N VAL A 78 3.17 -3.29 -1.90
CA VAL A 78 2.31 -2.85 -0.78
C VAL A 78 1.20 -3.88 -0.51
N ASP A 79 0.60 -4.43 -1.56
CA ASP A 79 -0.42 -5.47 -1.44
C ASP A 79 0.15 -6.74 -0.80
N LEU A 80 1.36 -7.16 -1.19
CA LEU A 80 2.07 -8.29 -0.58
C LEU A 80 2.40 -8.04 0.90
N ASP A 81 2.85 -6.84 1.26
CA ASP A 81 3.07 -6.46 2.67
C ASP A 81 1.76 -6.52 3.47
N TRP A 82 0.66 -6.05 2.89
CA TRP A 82 -0.66 -6.13 3.52
C TRP A 82 -1.14 -7.57 3.70
N GLN A 83 -0.97 -8.42 2.69
CA GLN A 83 -1.28 -9.85 2.77
C GLN A 83 -0.45 -10.53 3.86
N HIS A 84 0.87 -10.31 3.87
CA HIS A 84 1.75 -10.86 4.89
C HIS A 84 1.35 -10.42 6.31
N LYS A 85 0.99 -9.14 6.50
CA LYS A 85 0.45 -8.65 7.78
C LYS A 85 -0.85 -9.35 8.18
N GLY A 86 -1.74 -9.59 7.22
CA GLY A 86 -2.96 -10.37 7.44
C GLY A 86 -2.67 -11.81 7.87
N GLU A 87 -1.73 -12.49 7.22
CA GLU A 87 -1.34 -13.86 7.58
C GLU A 87 -0.70 -13.93 8.97
N VAL A 88 0.20 -12.99 9.30
CA VAL A 88 0.82 -12.90 10.64
C VAL A 88 -0.25 -12.65 11.71
N PHE A 89 -1.24 -11.81 11.42
CA PHE A 89 -2.37 -11.58 12.31
C PHE A 89 -3.17 -12.87 12.56
N LEU A 90 -3.50 -13.61 11.51
CA LEU A 90 -4.23 -14.89 11.63
C LEU A 90 -3.40 -15.93 12.39
N ALA A 91 -2.09 -15.99 12.15
CA ALA A 91 -1.19 -16.87 12.88
C ALA A 91 -1.10 -16.52 14.37
N ARG A 92 -1.06 -15.23 14.73
CA ARG A 92 -1.15 -14.76 16.13
C ARG A 92 -2.45 -15.19 16.77
N TRP A 93 -3.57 -14.96 16.10
CA TRP A 93 -4.88 -15.33 16.61
C TRP A 93 -5.00 -16.84 16.86
N ALA A 94 -4.57 -17.67 15.90
CA ALA A 94 -4.56 -19.13 16.07
C ALA A 94 -3.66 -19.58 17.23
N HIS A 95 -2.49 -18.95 17.38
CA HIS A 95 -1.56 -19.26 18.45
C HIS A 95 -2.17 -18.99 19.83
N ASP A 96 -2.77 -17.81 20.01
CA ASP A 96 -3.40 -17.41 21.26
C ASP A 96 -4.63 -18.31 21.56
N ALA A 97 -5.45 -18.61 20.55
CA ALA A 97 -6.63 -19.46 20.69
C ALA A 97 -6.29 -20.94 20.97
N SER A 98 -5.11 -21.41 20.54
CA SER A 98 -4.58 -22.73 20.89
C SER A 98 -3.97 -22.79 22.30
N GLY A 99 -3.95 -21.67 23.04
CA GLY A 99 -3.47 -21.61 24.42
C GLY A 99 -1.95 -21.71 24.54
N HIS A 100 -1.20 -21.16 23.58
CA HIS A 100 0.26 -21.15 23.59
C HIS A 100 0.92 -22.55 23.64
N GLN A 101 0.23 -23.58 23.16
CA GLN A 101 0.70 -24.98 23.20
C GLN A 101 1.80 -25.32 22.18
N GLY A 102 2.32 -24.31 21.48
CA GLY A 102 3.38 -24.47 20.49
C GLY A 102 2.88 -24.66 19.06
N ARG A 103 3.83 -24.94 18.17
CA ARG A 103 3.67 -24.88 16.71
C ARG A 103 2.64 -25.87 16.17
N ASP A 104 2.74 -27.14 16.56
CA ASP A 104 1.85 -28.19 16.04
C ASP A 104 0.41 -28.04 16.52
N ALA A 105 0.23 -27.59 17.78
CA ALA A 105 -1.10 -27.31 18.32
C ALA A 105 -1.75 -26.11 17.63
N THR A 106 -0.96 -25.06 17.35
CA THR A 106 -1.42 -23.88 16.59
C THR A 106 -1.81 -24.27 15.16
N TYR A 107 -0.99 -25.08 14.48
CA TYR A 107 -1.29 -25.56 13.12
C TYR A 107 -2.55 -26.40 13.08
N ARG A 108 -2.69 -27.37 14.00
CA ARG A 108 -3.90 -28.22 14.09
C ARG A 108 -5.14 -27.38 14.35
N TRP A 109 -5.08 -26.43 15.28
CA TRP A 109 -6.21 -25.54 15.59
C TRP A 109 -6.70 -24.76 14.36
N ALA A 110 -5.76 -24.28 13.54
CA ALA A 110 -6.05 -23.54 12.32
C ALA A 110 -6.65 -24.44 11.23
N CYS A 111 -6.08 -25.62 11.00
CA CYS A 111 -6.60 -26.61 10.06
C CYS A 111 -8.03 -27.05 10.42
N ASP A 112 -8.31 -27.30 11.70
CA ASP A 112 -9.65 -27.70 12.18
C ASP A 112 -10.73 -26.63 11.90
N ARG A 113 -10.31 -25.38 11.63
CA ARG A 113 -11.18 -24.23 11.35
C ARG A 113 -11.07 -23.71 9.92
N GLY A 114 -10.34 -24.42 9.05
CA GLY A 114 -10.14 -24.03 7.66
C GLY A 114 -9.33 -22.74 7.46
N VAL A 115 -8.54 -22.33 8.46
CA VAL A 115 -7.61 -21.20 8.33
C VAL A 115 -6.30 -21.76 7.80
N ASP A 116 -5.96 -21.41 6.57
CA ASP A 116 -4.68 -21.79 5.99
C ASP A 116 -3.57 -20.91 6.59
N LEU A 117 -2.60 -21.54 7.24
CA LEU A 117 -1.46 -20.88 7.85
C LEU A 117 -0.19 -21.62 7.45
N THR A 118 0.80 -20.85 7.02
CA THR A 118 2.13 -21.41 6.79
C THR A 118 2.81 -21.71 8.12
N MET A 119 3.62 -22.75 8.10
CA MET A 119 4.43 -23.16 9.23
C MET A 119 5.44 -22.09 9.67
N ASP A 120 5.90 -21.26 8.74
CA ASP A 120 6.85 -20.17 9.01
C ASP A 120 6.16 -19.02 9.76
N ASN A 121 4.95 -18.62 9.34
CA ASN A 121 4.18 -17.58 10.03
C ASN A 121 3.86 -17.99 11.47
N ILE A 122 3.48 -19.25 11.71
CA ILE A 122 3.26 -19.79 13.05
C ILE A 122 4.56 -19.74 13.88
N SER A 123 5.68 -20.18 13.30
CA SER A 123 6.97 -20.19 13.99
C SER A 123 7.43 -18.79 14.38
N GLN A 124 7.27 -17.82 13.48
CA GLN A 124 7.61 -16.42 13.71
C GLN A 124 6.78 -15.81 14.85
N VAL A 125 5.47 -16.06 14.85
CA VAL A 125 4.56 -15.58 15.90
C VAL A 125 4.90 -16.16 17.27
N ILE A 126 5.22 -17.46 17.34
CA ILE A 126 5.62 -18.12 18.59
C ILE A 126 6.94 -17.58 19.11
N HIS A 127 7.94 -17.42 18.22
CA HIS A 127 9.23 -16.83 18.57
C HIS A 127 9.06 -15.42 19.17
N ASN A 128 8.16 -14.63 18.59
CA ASN A 128 7.86 -13.27 19.04
C ASN A 128 6.74 -13.21 20.08
N CYS A 129 6.43 -14.30 20.80
CA CYS A 129 5.39 -14.32 21.83
C CYS A 129 6.00 -14.15 23.23
N GLU A 130 5.67 -13.03 23.88
CA GLU A 130 6.15 -12.72 25.24
C GLU A 130 5.65 -13.73 26.27
N THR A 131 4.39 -14.17 26.17
CA THR A 131 3.81 -15.21 27.05
C THR A 131 4.60 -16.52 26.96
N CYS A 132 4.91 -16.98 25.74
CA CYS A 132 5.72 -18.17 25.52
C CYS A 132 7.14 -18.00 26.08
N ALA A 133 7.74 -16.82 25.91
CA ALA A 133 9.06 -16.52 26.46
C ALA A 133 9.05 -16.58 28.00
N ALA A 134 8.03 -16.00 28.65
CA ALA A 134 7.86 -16.05 30.09
C ALA A 134 7.63 -17.48 30.61
N ILE A 135 6.78 -18.28 29.95
CA ILE A 135 6.57 -19.70 30.28
C ILE A 135 7.88 -20.49 30.19
N LYS A 136 8.71 -20.20 29.19
CA LYS A 136 10.00 -20.86 29.01
C LYS A 136 11.01 -20.50 30.11
N GLN A 137 10.96 -19.28 30.64
CA GLN A 137 11.83 -18.83 31.74
C GLN A 137 11.37 -19.32 33.11
N ALA A 138 10.08 -19.62 33.28
CA ALA A 138 9.50 -20.14 34.53
C ALA A 138 9.67 -21.67 34.71
N LYS A 139 10.26 -22.36 33.73
CA LYS A 139 10.62 -23.77 33.77
C LYS A 139 12.12 -23.93 33.99
#